data_AF-A0A6I6K6D1-F1
#
_entry.id   AF-A0A6I6K6D1-F1
#
_cell.length_a   1.000
_cell.length_b   1.000
_cell.length_c   1.000
_cell.angle_alpha   90.00
_cell.angle_beta   90.00
_cell.angle_gamma   90.00
#
_symmetry.space_group_name_H-M   'P 1'
#
loop_
_entity.id
_entity.type
_entity.pdbx_description
1 polymer ?
#
loop_
_entity_poly.entity_id
_entity_poly.type
_entity_poly.pdbx_seq_one_letter_code
_entity_poly.pdbx_strand_id
1 'polypeptide(L)'
;MKNLISILTLVSIVALSACNSKNKSDEIANYAYEEKTAELNKELQNKVGDWIAKGSICYGLVVAVDGSGTPKHGKPVKAKVVRISDDEIKMKALEKINIGPKEGCSEMGISKGETWMEKDGELFQTKDEAVTYLKDKGLFMGE
;
A
#
# COMPACT_ATOMS: atom_id res chain seq x y z
N MET A 1 76.71 4.28 35.00
CA MET A 1 77.75 3.58 34.24
C MET A 1 77.17 3.08 32.93
N LYS A 2 77.92 3.27 31.84
CA LYS A 2 77.89 2.54 30.57
C LYS A 2 76.64 2.63 29.68
N ASN A 3 76.78 3.53 28.71
CA ASN A 3 76.39 3.32 27.31
C ASN A 3 76.92 1.98 26.79
N LEU A 4 76.17 1.30 25.91
CA LEU A 4 76.60 0.34 24.87
C LEU A 4 75.32 -0.14 24.15
N ILE A 5 74.97 0.39 22.97
CA ILE A 5 75.42 0.01 21.62
C ILE A 5 75.03 -1.43 21.21
N SER A 6 74.20 -1.48 20.15
CA SER A 6 74.27 -2.36 18.96
C SER A 6 73.27 -3.50 18.74
N ILE A 7 72.83 -3.51 17.46
CA ILE A 7 72.56 -4.64 16.55
C ILE A 7 71.11 -5.17 16.48
N LEU A 8 70.46 -4.75 15.38
CA LEU A 8 69.88 -5.59 14.32
C LEU A 8 68.83 -6.64 14.72
N THR A 9 67.58 -6.43 14.29
CA THR A 9 66.79 -7.53 13.71
C THR A 9 65.62 -6.99 12.89
N LEU A 10 65.51 -7.59 11.70
CA LEU A 10 64.58 -7.35 10.62
C LEU A 10 63.24 -8.01 10.92
N VAL A 11 62.14 -7.24 11.00
CA VAL A 11 60.78 -7.79 10.87
C VAL A 11 59.94 -6.78 10.08
N SER A 12 59.92 -6.91 8.75
CA SER A 12 58.93 -6.23 7.92
C SER A 12 57.58 -6.92 8.12
N ILE A 13 56.78 -6.39 9.04
CA ILE A 13 55.39 -6.79 9.23
C ILE A 13 54.61 -6.32 8.01
N VAL A 14 54.05 -7.28 7.27
CA VAL A 14 53.06 -7.04 6.20
C VAL A 14 51.79 -6.52 6.86
N ALA A 15 51.60 -5.20 6.87
CA ALA A 15 50.33 -4.60 7.24
C ALA A 15 49.40 -4.63 6.02
N LEU A 16 48.41 -5.51 6.09
CA LEU A 16 47.25 -5.49 5.18
C LEU A 16 46.62 -4.11 5.23
N SER A 17 46.37 -3.54 4.06
CA SER A 17 45.70 -2.27 3.83
C SER A 17 44.30 -2.29 4.45
N ALA A 18 44.18 -1.92 5.73
CA ALA A 18 42.93 -1.45 6.29
C ALA A 18 42.64 -0.10 5.63
N CYS A 19 41.89 -0.14 4.53
CA CYS A 19 41.25 1.04 3.97
C CYS A 19 40.36 1.65 5.05
N ASN A 20 40.87 2.72 5.63
CA ASN A 20 40.22 3.56 6.59
C ASN A 20 39.19 4.42 5.84
N SER A 21 38.03 3.86 5.48
CA SER A 21 36.92 4.63 4.94
C SER A 21 36.25 5.38 6.08
N LYS A 22 36.77 6.59 6.32
CA LYS A 22 36.14 7.64 7.12
C LYS A 22 34.66 7.81 6.75
N ASN A 23 33.80 7.52 7.72
CA ASN A 23 32.54 8.17 8.06
C ASN A 23 31.90 9.04 6.95
N LYS A 24 30.97 8.47 6.21
CA LYS A 24 29.85 9.18 5.57
C LYS A 24 28.68 8.21 5.39
N SER A 25 27.81 8.10 6.38
CA SER A 25 26.39 7.71 6.22
C SER A 25 25.65 7.82 7.55
N ASP A 26 25.66 9.01 8.15
CA ASP A 26 24.72 9.38 9.23
C ASP A 26 23.79 10.52 8.77
N GLU A 27 23.48 10.58 7.47
CA GLU A 27 22.52 11.54 6.88
C GLU A 27 21.27 10.84 6.32
N ILE A 28 20.81 9.78 6.98
CA ILE A 28 19.40 9.34 6.88
C ILE A 28 18.79 9.38 8.28
N ALA A 29 19.07 10.46 9.02
CA ALA A 29 18.41 10.77 10.27
C ALA A 29 17.16 11.61 9.96
N ASN A 30 15.99 11.00 10.17
CA ASN A 30 14.76 11.67 10.56
C ASN A 30 14.14 12.69 9.58
N TYR A 31 13.86 12.31 8.35
CA TYR A 31 12.60 12.79 7.75
C TYR A 31 11.46 11.98 8.37
N ALA A 32 11.11 12.32 9.61
CA ALA A 32 9.78 12.02 10.13
C ALA A 32 8.82 12.87 9.31
N TYR A 33 8.39 12.34 8.16
CA TYR A 33 7.25 12.87 7.46
C TYR A 33 6.07 12.70 8.41
N GLU A 34 5.73 13.76 9.13
CA GLU A 34 4.43 13.87 9.77
C GLU A 34 3.41 13.84 8.62
N GLU A 35 2.87 12.65 8.35
CA GLU A 35 1.66 12.54 7.54
C GLU A 35 0.62 13.38 8.26
N LYS A 36 0.41 14.62 7.79
CA LYS A 36 -0.85 15.31 8.06
C LYS A 36 -1.93 14.36 7.57
N THR A 37 -2.62 13.74 8.52
CA THR A 37 -3.89 13.07 8.26
C THR A 37 -4.82 14.18 7.78
N ALA A 38 -4.90 14.34 6.47
CA ALA A 38 -5.90 15.20 5.88
C ALA A 38 -7.26 14.59 6.23
N GLU A 39 -8.11 15.39 6.85
CA GLU A 39 -9.49 15.03 7.12
C GLU A 39 -10.23 14.89 5.78
N LEU A 40 -11.22 13.99 5.71
CA LEU A 40 -12.07 13.88 4.54
C LEU A 40 -12.94 15.12 4.40
N ASN A 41 -13.22 15.49 3.16
CA ASN A 41 -14.26 16.47 2.88
C ASN A 41 -15.61 15.96 3.44
N LYS A 42 -16.51 16.89 3.73
CA LYS A 42 -17.80 16.58 4.39
C LYS A 42 -18.66 15.62 3.55
N GLU A 43 -18.59 15.69 2.23
CA GLU A 43 -19.41 14.84 1.36
C GLU A 43 -19.00 13.38 1.48
N LEU A 44 -17.70 13.10 1.31
CA LEU A 44 -17.16 11.76 1.38
C LEU A 44 -17.25 11.22 2.82
N GLN A 45 -16.96 12.05 3.83
CA GLN A 45 -17.14 11.70 5.25
C GLN A 45 -18.58 11.29 5.57
N ASN A 46 -19.59 11.97 5.02
CA ASN A 46 -21.00 11.62 5.26
C ASN A 46 -21.39 10.27 4.62
N LYS A 47 -20.76 9.91 3.50
CA LYS A 47 -21.03 8.63 2.82
C LYS A 47 -20.40 7.46 3.55
N VAL A 48 -19.12 7.59 3.91
CA VAL A 48 -18.38 6.50 4.56
C VAL A 48 -18.65 6.45 6.05
N GLY A 49 -18.93 7.56 6.72
CA GLY A 49 -19.17 7.65 8.15
C GLY A 49 -17.90 7.60 9.02
N ASP A 50 -18.07 7.79 10.32
CA ASP A 50 -16.96 8.00 11.28
C ASP A 50 -16.12 6.76 11.58
N TRP A 51 -16.51 5.59 11.07
CA TRP A 51 -15.77 4.34 11.28
C TRP A 51 -14.51 4.25 10.41
N ILE A 52 -14.42 5.06 9.35
CA ILE A 52 -13.27 5.01 8.44
C ILE A 52 -12.04 5.64 9.13
N ALA A 53 -10.94 4.90 9.15
CA ALA A 53 -9.67 5.37 9.67
C ALA A 53 -8.53 4.70 8.93
N LYS A 54 -7.33 5.30 8.98
CA LYS A 54 -6.12 4.65 8.48
C LYS A 54 -5.95 3.29 9.17
N GLY A 55 -5.85 2.25 8.37
CA GLY A 55 -5.70 0.88 8.84
C GLY A 55 -7.00 0.09 9.00
N SER A 56 -8.17 0.73 8.90
CA SER A 56 -9.46 0.04 8.92
C SER A 56 -9.54 -1.03 7.84
N ILE A 57 -10.11 -2.19 8.19
CA ILE A 57 -10.42 -3.27 7.27
C ILE A 57 -11.87 -3.11 6.84
N CYS A 58 -12.12 -3.09 5.54
CA CYS A 58 -13.44 -2.89 4.95
C CYS A 58 -13.53 -3.59 3.60
N TYR A 59 -14.65 -3.39 2.91
CA TYR A 59 -14.94 -3.96 1.61
C TYR A 59 -15.21 -2.85 0.60
N GLY A 60 -14.50 -2.88 -0.51
CA GLY A 60 -14.84 -2.10 -1.71
C GLY A 60 -15.46 -2.99 -2.78
N LEU A 61 -15.62 -2.47 -3.99
CA LEU A 61 -16.22 -3.17 -5.11
C LEU A 61 -15.23 -3.27 -6.28
N VAL A 62 -15.21 -4.42 -6.94
CA VAL A 62 -14.58 -4.57 -8.27
C VAL A 62 -15.71 -4.78 -9.27
N VAL A 63 -15.85 -3.87 -10.22
CA VAL A 63 -16.97 -3.83 -11.16
C VAL A 63 -16.47 -3.90 -12.60
N ALA A 64 -17.01 -4.83 -13.38
CA ALA A 64 -16.83 -4.90 -14.82
C ALA A 64 -17.71 -3.84 -15.48
N VAL A 65 -17.12 -3.07 -16.38
CA VAL A 65 -17.82 -2.11 -17.23
C VAL A 65 -17.71 -2.52 -18.69
N ASP A 66 -18.74 -2.23 -19.48
CA ASP A 66 -18.68 -2.41 -20.93
C ASP A 66 -17.90 -1.28 -21.62
N GLY A 67 -17.82 -1.32 -22.96
CA GLY A 67 -17.14 -0.30 -23.75
C GLY A 67 -17.75 1.11 -23.65
N SER A 68 -18.96 1.25 -23.10
CA SER A 68 -19.61 2.54 -22.83
C SER A 68 -19.39 3.03 -21.39
N GLY A 69 -18.69 2.24 -20.55
CA GLY A 69 -18.53 2.52 -19.13
C GLY A 69 -19.73 2.07 -18.27
N THR A 70 -20.69 1.34 -18.85
CA THR A 70 -21.85 0.86 -18.10
C THR A 70 -21.49 -0.35 -17.24
N PRO A 71 -21.72 -0.32 -15.92
CA PRO A 71 -21.54 -1.48 -15.04
C PRO A 71 -22.35 -2.70 -15.49
N LYS A 72 -21.73 -3.88 -15.50
CA LYS A 72 -22.40 -5.14 -15.84
C LYS A 72 -22.52 -6.06 -14.65
N HIS A 73 -21.40 -6.30 -13.97
CA HIS A 73 -21.36 -7.19 -12.82
C HIS A 73 -20.13 -6.88 -11.95
N GLY A 74 -20.16 -7.29 -10.69
CA GLY A 74 -19.09 -7.02 -9.75
C GLY A 74 -19.05 -7.98 -8.57
N LYS A 75 -17.94 -7.92 -7.85
CA LYS A 75 -17.67 -8.69 -6.63
C LYS A 75 -17.16 -7.78 -5.52
N PRO A 76 -17.47 -8.05 -4.25
CA PRO A 76 -16.84 -7.36 -3.14
C PRO A 76 -15.33 -7.71 -3.10
N VAL A 77 -14.51 -6.76 -2.66
CA VAL A 77 -13.09 -6.98 -2.39
C VAL A 77 -12.74 -6.52 -0.98
N LYS A 78 -12.18 -7.43 -0.19
CA LYS A 78 -11.62 -7.11 1.13
C LYS A 78 -10.38 -6.23 0.99
N ALA A 79 -10.34 -5.14 1.73
CA ALA A 79 -9.28 -4.15 1.64
C ALA A 79 -8.93 -3.49 2.97
N LYS A 80 -7.80 -2.78 2.97
CA LYS A 80 -7.31 -1.97 4.08
C LYS A 80 -7.16 -0.52 3.64
N VAL A 81 -7.59 0.41 4.48
CA VAL A 81 -7.33 1.84 4.31
C VAL A 81 -5.84 2.11 4.53
N VAL A 82 -5.16 2.65 3.52
CA VAL A 82 -3.73 2.97 3.58
C VAL A 82 -3.50 4.42 3.96
N ARG A 83 -4.29 5.33 3.39
CA ARG A 83 -4.18 6.78 3.58
C ARG A 83 -5.54 7.41 3.36
N ILE A 84 -5.82 8.46 4.12
CA ILE A 84 -6.98 9.32 3.94
C ILE A 84 -6.50 10.69 3.48
N SER A 85 -7.18 11.26 2.50
CA SER A 85 -6.98 12.61 1.98
C SER A 85 -8.34 13.28 1.81
N ASP A 86 -8.34 14.60 1.59
CA ASP A 86 -9.56 15.41 1.49
C ASP A 86 -10.63 14.79 0.58
N ASP A 87 -10.28 14.49 -0.67
CA ASP A 87 -11.24 13.99 -1.68
C ASP A 87 -11.08 12.50 -2.00
N GLU A 88 -10.22 11.77 -1.29
CA GLU A 88 -9.96 10.37 -1.63
C GLU A 88 -9.42 9.53 -0.46
N ILE A 89 -9.80 8.26 -0.49
CA ILE A 89 -9.32 7.23 0.44
C ILE A 89 -8.48 6.24 -0.37
N LYS A 90 -7.19 6.14 -0.05
CA LYS A 90 -6.31 5.15 -0.69
C LYS A 90 -6.54 3.78 -0.05
N MET A 91 -6.94 2.82 -0.86
CA MET A 91 -7.24 1.45 -0.46
C MET A 91 -6.15 0.49 -0.93
N LYS A 92 -5.97 -0.63 -0.21
CA LYS A 92 -5.13 -1.75 -0.62
C LYS A 92 -5.89 -3.06 -0.53
N ALA A 93 -5.97 -3.80 -1.64
CA ALA A 93 -6.62 -5.09 -1.69
C ALA A 93 -5.89 -6.12 -0.80
N LEU A 94 -6.64 -6.90 -0.04
CA LEU A 94 -6.13 -7.96 0.85
C LEU A 94 -6.32 -9.36 0.25
N GLU A 95 -7.04 -9.44 -0.86
CA GLU A 95 -7.32 -10.67 -1.62
C GLU A 95 -7.24 -10.39 -3.13
N LYS A 96 -7.17 -11.46 -3.93
CA LYS A 96 -7.29 -11.37 -5.40
C LYS A 96 -8.76 -11.58 -5.75
N ILE A 97 -9.34 -10.67 -6.52
CA ILE A 97 -10.66 -10.83 -7.12
C ILE A 97 -10.51 -10.89 -8.63
N ASN A 98 -11.18 -11.87 -9.24
CA ASN A 98 -11.32 -12.00 -10.68
C ASN A 98 -12.80 -11.93 -11.03
N ILE A 99 -13.17 -11.06 -11.96
CA ILE A 99 -14.55 -10.85 -12.43
C ILE A 99 -14.79 -11.43 -13.84
N GLY A 100 -13.89 -12.31 -14.28
CA GLY A 100 -14.02 -13.12 -15.49
C GLY A 100 -13.37 -12.49 -16.73
N PRO A 101 -13.15 -13.27 -17.80
CA PRO A 101 -12.54 -12.78 -19.03
C PRO A 101 -13.51 -11.91 -19.83
N LYS A 102 -12.96 -10.91 -20.52
CA LYS A 102 -13.55 -10.36 -21.75
C LYS A 102 -12.88 -11.08 -22.91
N GLU A 103 -13.57 -11.33 -24.02
CA GLU A 103 -12.91 -11.80 -25.24
C GLU A 103 -11.69 -10.89 -25.53
N GLY A 104 -10.48 -11.48 -25.51
CA GLY A 104 -9.23 -10.76 -25.75
C GLY A 104 -8.56 -10.07 -24.54
N CYS A 105 -9.07 -10.21 -23.30
CA CYS A 105 -8.40 -9.67 -22.10
C CYS A 105 -8.35 -10.73 -21.00
N SER A 106 -7.14 -11.15 -20.62
CA SER A 106 -6.91 -12.36 -19.82
C SER A 106 -7.19 -12.21 -18.32
N GLU A 107 -7.21 -10.99 -17.76
CA GLU A 107 -7.52 -10.77 -16.34
C GLU A 107 -8.25 -9.43 -16.15
N MET A 108 -9.54 -9.47 -15.78
CA MET A 108 -10.26 -8.33 -15.22
C MET A 108 -10.45 -8.56 -13.73
N GLY A 109 -9.96 -7.64 -12.90
CA GLY A 109 -9.96 -7.84 -11.46
C GLY A 109 -9.01 -6.91 -10.72
N ILE A 110 -8.71 -7.29 -9.49
CA ILE A 110 -7.69 -6.65 -8.65
C ILE A 110 -6.86 -7.73 -7.98
N SER A 111 -5.54 -7.57 -8.00
CA SER A 111 -4.61 -8.48 -7.33
C SER A 111 -4.44 -8.12 -5.86
N LYS A 112 -4.10 -9.11 -5.04
CA LYS A 112 -3.73 -8.86 -3.65
C LYS A 112 -2.56 -7.88 -3.58
N GLY A 113 -2.74 -6.81 -2.83
CA GLY A 113 -1.73 -5.78 -2.62
C GLY A 113 -1.79 -4.60 -3.60
N GLU A 114 -2.57 -4.69 -4.67
CA GLU A 114 -2.88 -3.54 -5.53
C GLU A 114 -3.66 -2.48 -4.76
N THR A 115 -3.54 -1.23 -5.20
CA THR A 115 -4.15 -0.08 -4.54
C THR A 115 -4.99 0.72 -5.51
N TRP A 116 -6.10 1.27 -5.02
CA TRP A 116 -6.93 2.23 -5.76
C TRP A 116 -7.26 3.44 -4.89
N MET A 117 -7.74 4.51 -5.53
CA MET A 117 -8.28 5.68 -4.84
C MET A 117 -9.80 5.61 -4.89
N GLU A 118 -10.42 5.54 -3.72
CA GLU A 118 -11.86 5.62 -3.55
C GLU A 118 -12.29 7.08 -3.38
N LYS A 119 -13.25 7.54 -4.17
CA LYS A 119 -13.69 8.95 -4.24
C LYS A 119 -15.21 9.09 -4.08
N ASP A 120 -15.94 8.03 -4.38
CA ASP A 120 -17.39 8.03 -4.44
C ASP A 120 -18.01 7.51 -3.13
N GLY A 121 -17.24 6.76 -2.34
CA GLY A 121 -17.57 6.39 -0.96
C GLY A 121 -18.27 5.04 -0.82
N GLU A 122 -18.28 4.20 -1.85
CA GLU A 122 -18.79 2.83 -1.81
C GLU A 122 -17.86 1.87 -1.04
N LEU A 123 -17.69 2.15 0.26
CA LEU A 123 -16.99 1.32 1.22
C LEU A 123 -17.97 0.76 2.25
N PHE A 124 -17.77 -0.50 2.60
CA PHE A 124 -18.67 -1.25 3.48
C PHE A 124 -17.89 -1.87 4.64
N GLN A 125 -18.47 -1.90 5.84
CA GLN A 125 -17.82 -2.51 7.01
C GLN A 125 -17.81 -4.03 6.88
N THR A 126 -18.83 -4.61 6.24
CA THR A 126 -18.98 -6.06 6.09
C THR A 126 -19.06 -6.49 4.62
N LYS A 127 -18.72 -7.77 4.36
CA LYS A 127 -18.89 -8.39 3.04
C LYS A 127 -20.38 -8.38 2.64
N ASP A 128 -21.26 -8.65 3.60
CA ASP A 128 -22.70 -8.77 3.35
C ASP A 128 -23.34 -7.44 2.94
N GLU A 129 -22.89 -6.32 3.51
CA GLU A 129 -23.29 -4.97 3.07
C GLU A 129 -22.89 -4.72 1.61
N ALA A 130 -21.64 -5.02 1.24
CA ALA A 130 -21.15 -4.86 -0.12
C ALA A 130 -21.90 -5.76 -1.11
N VAL A 131 -22.19 -7.01 -0.72
CA VAL A 131 -22.99 -7.95 -1.51
C VAL A 131 -24.41 -7.44 -1.67
N THR A 132 -25.03 -6.93 -0.61
CA THR A 132 -26.38 -6.38 -0.64
C THR A 132 -26.45 -5.18 -1.59
N TYR A 133 -25.49 -4.26 -1.50
CA TYR A 133 -25.37 -3.14 -2.42
C TYR A 133 -25.29 -3.60 -3.89
N LEU A 134 -24.42 -4.57 -4.19
CA LEU A 134 -24.31 -5.12 -5.54
C LEU A 134 -25.61 -5.79 -6.01
N LYS A 135 -26.33 -6.50 -5.14
CA LYS A 135 -27.61 -7.13 -5.46
C LYS A 135 -28.69 -6.10 -5.76
N ASP A 136 -28.78 -5.05 -4.94
CA ASP A 136 -29.75 -3.95 -5.13
C ASP A 136 -29.52 -3.19 -6.44
N LYS A 137 -28.26 -3.14 -6.91
CA LYS A 137 -27.89 -2.57 -8.21
C LYS A 137 -28.02 -3.56 -9.37
N GLY A 138 -28.38 -4.81 -9.13
CA GLY A 138 -28.42 -5.86 -10.16
C GLY A 138 -27.05 -6.24 -10.73
N LEU A 139 -25.97 -5.98 -9.98
CA LEU A 139 -24.59 -6.18 -10.40
C LEU A 139 -23.92 -7.39 -9.74
N PHE A 140 -24.53 -8.03 -8.74
CA PHE A 140 -23.85 -9.07 -7.99
C PHE A 140 -23.50 -10.29 -8.85
N MET A 141 -22.20 -10.53 -9.03
CA MET A 141 -21.67 -11.77 -9.58
C MET A 141 -21.44 -12.74 -8.41
N GLY A 142 -22.19 -13.85 -8.38
CA GLY A 142 -22.02 -14.90 -7.37
C GLY A 142 -20.58 -15.43 -7.29
N GLU A 143 -20.31 -16.26 -6.28
CA GLU A 143 -18.98 -16.85 -6.08
C GLU A 143 -18.55 -17.69 -7.29
#